data_AF-A0A8C6KC89-F1
#
_entry.id   AF-A0A8C6KC89-F1
#
_cell.length_a   1.000
_cell.length_b   1.000
_cell.length_c   1.000
_cell.angle_alpha   90.00
_cell.angle_beta   90.00
_cell.angle_gamma   90.00
#
_symmetry.space_group_name_H-M   'P 1'
#
loop_
_entity.id
_entity.type
_entity.pdbx_description
1 polymer ?
#
loop_
_entity_poly.entity_id
_entity_poly.type
_entity_poly.pdbx_seq_one_letter_code
_entity_poly.pdbx_strand_id
1 'polypeptide(L)'
;MSQQVVQLQPKIWAEGSGQWSTGLCECYKDLGDCCFAFCCFPVFTCKVTSAAGACPCLPLLDCISCVPPASLAMRASVRERYGIQGSVWSDCLYGCCCYHLSWLQISRELKRRRAASHASSSSSARYTALTSLQGAHLV
;
A
#
# COMPACT_ATOMS: atom_id res chain seq x y z
N MET A 1 -34.66 1.69 21.29
CA MET A 1 -34.08 1.65 19.93
C MET A 1 -32.79 2.45 19.96
N SER A 2 -31.68 1.78 20.28
CA SER A 2 -30.38 2.45 20.46
C SER A 2 -29.66 2.47 19.11
N GLN A 3 -29.52 3.66 18.52
CA GLN A 3 -28.72 3.85 17.31
C GLN A 3 -27.25 3.53 17.63
N GLN A 4 -26.76 2.46 17.01
CA GLN A 4 -25.34 2.21 16.91
C GLN A 4 -24.79 3.20 15.88
N VAL A 5 -24.32 4.36 16.35
CA VAL A 5 -23.56 5.29 15.52
C VAL A 5 -22.28 4.57 15.14
N VAL A 6 -22.20 4.11 13.88
CA VAL A 6 -20.95 3.64 13.29
C VAL A 6 -20.02 4.83 13.23
N GLN A 7 -19.25 5.04 14.29
CA GLN A 7 -18.09 5.91 14.31
C GLN A 7 -17.13 5.35 13.25
N LEU A 8 -17.19 5.91 12.04
CA LEU A 8 -16.13 5.78 11.06
C LEU A 8 -14.88 6.35 11.73
N GLN A 9 -14.08 5.49 12.36
CA GLN A 9 -12.80 5.92 12.90
C GLN A 9 -12.01 6.56 11.76
N PRO A 10 -11.49 7.79 11.93
CA PRO A 10 -10.51 8.30 10.99
C PRO A 10 -9.38 7.29 10.99
N LYS A 11 -9.12 6.69 9.83
CA LYS A 11 -7.97 5.81 9.65
C LYS A 11 -6.74 6.71 9.73
N ILE A 12 -6.27 6.98 10.95
CA ILE A 12 -5.02 7.69 11.20
C ILE A 12 -3.95 6.75 10.70
N TRP A 13 -3.55 6.89 9.44
CA TRP A 13 -2.34 6.26 8.96
C TRP A 13 -1.22 6.84 9.80
N ALA A 14 -0.61 5.98 10.63
CA ALA A 14 0.52 6.34 11.49
C ALA A 14 1.47 7.27 10.73
N GLU A 15 1.85 8.38 11.36
CA GLU A 15 2.86 9.33 10.89
C GLU A 15 4.06 8.55 10.32
N GLY A 16 4.02 8.32 9.02
CA GLY A 16 5.22 8.19 8.23
C GLY A 16 5.69 9.61 7.96
N SER A 17 6.98 9.76 7.67
CA SER A 17 7.68 11.01 7.36
C SER A 17 7.15 11.80 6.15
N GLY A 18 5.87 11.62 5.75
CA GLY A 18 5.30 12.11 4.51
C GLY A 18 5.98 11.50 3.29
N GLN A 19 6.67 10.37 3.42
CA GLN A 19 7.50 9.80 2.35
C GLN A 19 7.25 8.30 2.15
N TRP A 20 7.57 7.83 0.94
CA TRP A 20 7.70 6.40 0.64
C TRP A 20 8.69 5.77 1.62
N SER A 21 8.37 4.60 2.19
CA SER A 21 9.32 4.00 3.14
C SER A 21 10.46 3.22 2.47
N THR A 22 10.49 3.17 1.14
CA THR A 22 11.63 2.68 0.35
C THR A 22 11.84 3.55 -0.88
N GLY A 23 13.09 3.61 -1.34
CA GLY A 23 13.44 4.19 -2.63
C GLY A 23 12.98 3.31 -3.80
N LEU A 24 13.10 3.84 -5.03
CA LEU A 24 12.78 3.12 -6.26
C LEU A 24 13.73 1.93 -6.49
N CYS A 25 15.04 2.18 -6.41
CA CYS A 25 16.11 1.20 -6.71
C CYS A 25 16.43 0.25 -5.55
N GLU A 26 15.49 -0.02 -4.65
CA GLU A 26 15.70 -0.91 -3.50
C GLU A 26 15.20 -2.34 -3.77
N CYS A 27 15.48 -2.87 -4.98
CA CYS A 27 15.05 -4.21 -5.42
C CYS A 27 15.55 -5.35 -4.50
N TYR A 28 16.73 -5.18 -3.90
CA TYR A 28 17.33 -6.15 -2.98
C TYR A 28 16.49 -6.43 -1.73
N LYS A 29 15.56 -5.54 -1.38
CA LYS A 29 14.65 -5.74 -0.23
C LYS A 29 13.53 -6.74 -0.51
N ASP A 30 13.28 -7.09 -1.78
CA ASP A 30 12.26 -8.07 -2.18
C ASP A 30 12.64 -8.71 -3.52
N LEU A 31 13.62 -9.62 -3.46
CA LEU A 31 14.16 -10.30 -4.65
C LEU A 31 13.11 -11.11 -5.41
N GLY A 32 12.14 -11.68 -4.69
CA GLY A 32 11.05 -12.45 -5.27
C GLY A 32 10.14 -11.58 -6.13
N ASP A 33 9.63 -10.46 -5.58
CA ASP A 33 8.84 -9.52 -6.37
C ASP A 33 9.69 -8.85 -7.47
N CYS A 34 10.97 -8.55 -7.22
CA CYS A 34 11.86 -7.95 -8.22
C CYS A 34 12.03 -8.91 -9.42
N CYS A 35 12.37 -10.17 -9.18
CA CYS A 35 12.46 -11.21 -10.21
C CYS A 35 11.12 -11.39 -10.95
N PHE A 36 10.01 -11.47 -10.21
CA PHE A 36 8.69 -11.63 -10.81
C PHE A 36 8.27 -10.42 -11.67
N ALA A 37 8.60 -9.20 -11.25
CA ALA A 37 8.39 -8.00 -12.04
C ALA A 37 9.19 -8.05 -13.35
N PHE A 38 10.42 -8.56 -13.35
CA PHE A 38 11.21 -8.67 -14.58
C PHE A 38 10.80 -9.87 -15.46
N CYS A 39 10.40 -11.00 -14.88
CA CYS A 39 10.02 -12.19 -15.63
C CYS A 39 8.59 -12.15 -16.17
N CYS A 40 7.65 -11.54 -15.44
CA CYS A 40 6.23 -11.53 -15.80
C CYS A 40 5.56 -10.23 -15.36
N PHE A 41 6.03 -9.13 -15.95
CA PHE A 41 5.61 -7.79 -15.54
C PHE A 41 4.09 -7.54 -15.58
N PRO A 42 3.33 -7.93 -16.63
CA PRO A 42 1.89 -7.68 -16.67
C PRO A 42 1.16 -8.33 -15.49
N VAL A 43 1.48 -9.59 -15.18
CA VAL A 43 0.85 -10.31 -14.05
C VAL A 43 1.26 -9.71 -12.71
N PHE A 44 2.52 -9.26 -12.59
CA PHE A 44 2.97 -8.55 -11.40
C PHE A 44 2.16 -7.27 -11.15
N THR A 45 1.93 -6.44 -12.17
CA THR A 45 1.12 -5.22 -11.99
C THR A 45 -0.34 -5.52 -11.64
N CYS A 46 -0.94 -6.57 -12.21
CA CYS A 46 -2.27 -7.04 -11.82
C CYS A 46 -2.30 -7.43 -10.33
N LYS A 47 -1.30 -8.19 -9.86
CA LYS A 47 -1.15 -8.56 -8.44
C LYS A 47 -1.08 -7.31 -7.54
N VAL A 48 -0.24 -6.33 -7.88
CA VAL A 48 -0.07 -5.12 -7.07
C VAL A 48 -1.35 -4.29 -7.04
N THR A 49 -2.04 -4.17 -8.17
CA THR A 49 -3.31 -3.44 -8.30
C THR A 49 -4.43 -4.09 -7.49
N SER A 50 -4.58 -5.41 -7.58
CA SER A 50 -5.51 -6.17 -6.72
C SER A 50 -5.20 -5.97 -5.25
N ALA A 51 -3.92 -5.99 -4.88
CA ALA A 51 -3.51 -5.76 -3.50
C ALA A 51 -3.92 -4.35 -3.05
N ALA A 52 -3.81 -3.35 -3.94
CA ALA A 52 -4.30 -2.01 -3.67
C ALA A 52 -5.83 -1.89 -3.63
N GLY A 53 -6.59 -2.96 -3.91
CA GLY A 53 -8.05 -2.93 -3.94
C GLY A 53 -8.62 -2.23 -5.17
N ALA A 54 -7.86 -2.18 -6.28
CA ALA A 54 -8.34 -1.73 -7.58
C ALA A 54 -8.51 -2.92 -8.53
N CYS A 55 -9.19 -2.72 -9.67
CA CYS A 55 -9.43 -3.81 -10.63
C CYS A 55 -8.09 -4.30 -11.22
N PRO A 56 -7.80 -5.62 -11.19
CA PRO A 56 -6.52 -6.18 -11.66
C PRO A 56 -6.20 -5.87 -13.11
N CYS A 57 -7.21 -5.58 -13.94
CA CYS A 57 -7.04 -5.35 -15.37
C CYS A 57 -6.61 -3.91 -15.71
N LEU A 58 -6.65 -2.98 -14.75
CA LEU A 58 -6.26 -1.58 -14.97
C LEU A 58 -4.87 -1.43 -15.64
N PRO A 59 -3.82 -2.15 -15.21
CA PRO A 59 -2.50 -2.05 -15.81
C PRO A 59 -2.42 -2.48 -17.27
N LEU A 60 -3.40 -3.22 -17.80
CA LEU A 60 -3.44 -3.57 -19.22
C LEU A 60 -3.66 -2.34 -20.11
N LEU A 61 -4.22 -1.24 -19.55
CA LEU A 61 -4.38 0.03 -20.27
C LEU A 61 -3.06 0.80 -20.40
N ASP A 62 -2.01 0.43 -19.66
CA ASP A 62 -0.70 1.10 -19.71
C ASP A 62 0.02 0.90 -21.05
N CYS A 63 -0.38 -0.08 -21.86
CA CYS A 63 0.21 -0.36 -23.16
C CYS A 63 -0.20 0.62 -24.28
N ILE A 64 -1.17 1.51 -24.02
CA ILE A 64 -1.84 2.31 -25.06
C ILE A 64 -1.23 3.72 -25.20
N SER A 65 -0.48 4.19 -24.20
CA SER A 65 0.02 5.58 -24.15
C SER A 65 1.47 5.67 -23.67
N CYS A 66 2.16 6.74 -24.04
CA CYS A 66 3.49 7.07 -23.51
C CYS A 66 3.47 7.35 -21.99
N VAL A 67 2.33 7.82 -21.47
CA VAL A 67 2.12 8.00 -20.05
C VAL A 67 1.25 6.85 -19.57
N PRO A 68 1.76 5.91 -18.74
CA PRO A 68 0.98 4.78 -18.25
C PRO A 68 -0.09 5.25 -17.23
N PRO A 69 -1.38 5.33 -17.63
CA PRO A 69 -2.44 5.90 -16.78
C PRO A 69 -2.67 5.10 -15.50
N ALA A 70 -2.59 3.77 -15.54
CA ALA A 70 -2.79 2.92 -14.38
C ALA A 70 -1.62 3.05 -13.40
N SER A 71 -0.37 3.08 -13.87
CA SER A 71 0.78 3.37 -13.00
C SER A 71 0.66 4.71 -12.30
N LEU A 72 0.27 5.76 -13.03
CA LEU A 72 0.05 7.09 -12.48
C LEU A 72 -1.07 7.09 -11.43
N ALA A 73 -2.23 6.51 -11.77
CA ALA A 73 -3.37 6.38 -10.87
C ALA A 73 -3.01 5.57 -9.61
N MET A 74 -2.24 4.49 -9.77
CA MET A 74 -1.80 3.66 -8.66
C MET A 74 -0.84 4.41 -7.72
N ARG A 75 0.16 5.12 -8.25
CA ARG A 75 1.03 5.97 -7.43
C ARG A 75 0.23 7.05 -6.71
N ALA A 76 -0.60 7.80 -7.43
CA ALA A 76 -1.40 8.88 -6.86
C ALA A 76 -2.34 8.37 -5.76
N SER A 77 -3.03 7.25 -6.00
CA SER A 77 -3.94 6.65 -5.01
C SER A 77 -3.21 6.21 -3.75
N VAL A 78 -2.01 5.63 -3.87
CA VAL A 78 -1.20 5.20 -2.72
C VAL A 78 -0.65 6.39 -1.95
N ARG A 79 -0.27 7.46 -2.66
CA ARG A 79 0.20 8.71 -2.04
C ARG A 79 -0.90 9.39 -1.25
N GLU A 80 -2.09 9.49 -1.84
CA GLU A 80 -3.28 10.04 -1.18
C GLU A 80 -3.65 9.20 0.06
N ARG A 81 -3.72 7.88 -0.11
CA ARG A 81 -4.11 6.95 0.97
C ARG A 81 -3.13 6.90 2.14
N TYR A 82 -1.88 7.29 1.98
CA TYR A 82 -0.87 7.20 3.04
C TYR A 82 -0.19 8.55 3.34
N GLY A 83 -0.71 9.66 2.83
CA GLY A 83 -0.16 11.00 3.08
C GLY A 83 1.28 11.19 2.57
N ILE A 84 1.65 10.58 1.45
CA ILE A 84 3.01 10.68 0.87
C ILE A 84 3.12 11.95 0.02
N GLN A 85 4.18 12.75 0.23
CA GLN A 85 4.47 14.03 -0.42
C GLN A 85 5.18 13.88 -1.76
N GLY A 86 4.96 14.82 -2.69
CA GLY A 86 5.38 14.73 -4.11
C GLY A 86 4.32 15.19 -5.12
N SER A 87 4.62 15.10 -6.42
CA SER A 87 3.84 15.73 -7.48
C SER A 87 3.46 14.77 -8.62
N VAL A 88 2.38 15.11 -9.34
CA VAL A 88 1.94 14.37 -10.54
C VAL A 88 3.05 14.29 -11.60
N TRP A 89 3.85 15.35 -11.74
CA TRP A 89 5.01 15.38 -12.62
C TRP A 89 6.05 14.32 -12.25
N SER A 90 6.40 14.22 -10.96
CA SER A 90 7.32 13.19 -10.49
C SER A 90 6.76 11.79 -10.72
N ASP A 91 5.46 11.58 -10.49
CA ASP A 91 4.82 10.29 -10.71
C ASP A 91 4.76 9.90 -12.19
N CYS A 92 4.54 10.87 -13.08
CA CYS A 92 4.63 10.67 -14.53
C CYS A 92 6.05 10.26 -14.95
N LEU A 93 7.08 11.00 -14.50
CA LEU A 93 8.47 10.68 -14.79
C LEU A 93 8.86 9.27 -14.29
N TYR A 94 8.46 8.89 -13.08
CA TYR A 94 8.73 7.55 -12.57
C TYR A 94 7.91 6.46 -13.26
N GLY A 95 6.68 6.78 -13.68
CA GLY A 95 5.85 5.90 -14.50
C GLY A 95 6.49 5.62 -15.87
N CYS A 96 7.05 6.63 -16.52
CA CYS A 96 7.64 6.48 -17.86
C CYS A 96 9.08 5.96 -17.82
N CYS A 97 9.96 6.57 -17.02
CA CYS A 97 11.40 6.29 -17.03
C CYS A 97 11.80 5.15 -16.09
N CYS A 98 11.00 4.87 -15.06
CA CYS A 98 11.31 3.90 -14.01
C CYS A 98 10.14 2.96 -13.75
N TYR A 99 9.43 2.57 -14.81
CA TYR A 99 8.14 1.88 -14.73
C TYR A 99 8.15 0.65 -13.80
N HIS A 100 9.09 -0.28 -14.00
CA HIS A 100 9.20 -1.49 -13.18
C HIS A 100 9.48 -1.17 -11.71
N LEU A 101 10.44 -0.25 -11.46
CA LEU A 101 10.85 0.16 -10.12
C LEU A 101 9.74 0.90 -9.38
N SER A 102 8.96 1.70 -10.12
CA SER A 102 7.78 2.40 -9.60
C SER A 102 6.75 1.41 -9.05
N TRP A 103 6.41 0.37 -9.83
CA TRP A 103 5.48 -0.66 -9.38
C TRP A 103 6.02 -1.50 -8.20
N LEU A 104 7.33 -1.78 -8.19
CA LEU A 104 7.98 -2.45 -7.06
C LEU A 104 7.93 -1.60 -5.79
N GLN A 105 8.17 -0.29 -5.90
CA GLN A 105 8.04 0.65 -4.78
C GLN A 105 6.61 0.62 -4.20
N ILE A 106 5.59 0.64 -5.07
CA ILE A 106 4.18 0.50 -4.67
C ILE A 106 3.93 -0.83 -3.97
N SER A 107 4.39 -1.95 -4.53
CA SER A 107 4.23 -3.29 -3.92
C SER A 107 4.79 -3.34 -2.51
N ARG A 108 6.02 -2.85 -2.33
CA ARG A 108 6.71 -2.81 -1.02
C ARG A 108 5.95 -1.93 -0.03
N GLU A 109 5.46 -0.78 -0.47
CA GLU A 109 4.66 0.12 0.35
C GLU A 109 3.41 -0.59 0.89
N LEU A 110 2.66 -1.21 -0.02
CA LEU A 110 1.45 -1.97 0.31
C LEU A 110 1.72 -3.12 1.29
N LYS A 111 2.77 -3.91 1.05
CA LYS A 111 3.14 -5.02 1.95
C LYS A 111 3.44 -4.53 3.36
N ARG A 112 4.24 -3.47 3.49
CA ARG A 112 4.63 -2.93 4.80
C ARG A 112 3.45 -2.35 5.56
N ARG A 113 2.55 -1.61 4.87
CA ARG A 113 1.35 -1.03 5.49
C ARG A 113 0.34 -2.10 5.91
N ARG A 114 0.24 -3.22 5.17
CA ARG A 114 -0.54 -4.39 5.61
C ARG A 114 0.07 -5.08 6.82
N ALA A 115 1.39 -5.30 6.81
CA ALA A 115 2.09 -5.91 7.95
C ALA A 115 1.94 -5.06 9.22
N ALA A 116 2.08 -3.74 9.11
CA ALA A 116 1.85 -2.81 10.22
C ALA A 116 0.41 -2.87 10.74
N SER A 117 -0.59 -2.89 9.84
CA SER A 117 -2.01 -3.04 10.22
C SER A 117 -2.29 -4.36 10.95
N HIS A 118 -1.68 -5.46 10.52
CA HIS A 118 -1.84 -6.75 11.22
C HIS A 118 -1.14 -6.78 12.58
N ALA A 119 0.04 -6.15 12.69
CA ALA A 119 0.75 -6.02 13.96
C ALA A 119 -0.07 -5.17 14.95
N SER A 120 -0.65 -4.05 14.52
CA SER A 120 -1.51 -3.21 15.37
C SER A 120 -2.77 -3.95 15.81
N SER A 121 -3.41 -4.73 14.92
CA SER A 121 -4.58 -5.54 15.28
C SER A 121 -4.23 -6.66 16.27
N SER A 122 -3.08 -7.32 16.12
CA SER A 122 -2.61 -8.35 17.05
C SER A 122 -2.24 -7.76 18.40
N SER A 123 -1.59 -6.59 18.44
CA SER A 123 -1.29 -5.88 19.67
C SER A 123 -2.56 -5.40 20.36
N SER A 124 -3.51 -4.80 19.63
CA SER A 124 -4.80 -4.38 20.18
C SER A 124 -5.59 -5.56 20.75
N ALA A 125 -5.65 -6.70 20.05
CA ALA A 125 -6.32 -7.90 20.56
C ALA A 125 -5.66 -8.44 21.84
N ARG A 126 -4.32 -8.39 21.92
CA ARG A 126 -3.58 -8.76 23.13
C ARG A 126 -3.86 -7.80 24.28
N TYR A 127 -3.88 -6.49 24.05
CA TYR A 127 -4.24 -5.51 25.08
C TYR A 127 -5.68 -5.71 25.57
N THR A 128 -6.65 -5.90 24.67
CA THR A 128 -8.05 -6.18 25.04
C THR A 128 -8.18 -7.47 25.86
N ALA A 129 -7.47 -8.53 25.48
CA ALA A 129 -7.45 -9.78 26.23
C ALA A 129 -6.83 -9.61 27.62
N LEU A 130 -5.71 -8.87 27.73
CA LEU A 130 -5.08 -8.58 29.02
C LEU A 130 -6.00 -7.74 29.93
N THR A 131 -6.65 -6.71 29.40
CA THR A 131 -7.62 -5.91 30.18
C THR A 131 -8.82 -6.72 30.65
N SER A 132 -9.30 -7.68 29.84
CA SER A 132 -10.39 -8.59 30.22
C SER A 132 -9.97 -9.55 31.32
N LEU A 133 -8.74 -10.07 31.29
CA LEU A 133 -8.22 -10.96 32.32
C LEU A 133 -8.06 -10.23 33.66
N GLN A 134 -7.59 -8.97 33.60
CA GLN A 134 -7.34 -8.16 34.79
C GLN A 134 -8.65 -7.65 35.43
N GLY A 135 -9.70 -7.44 34.64
CA GLY A 135 -11.05 -7.14 35.14
C GLY A 135 -11.75 -8.32 35.80
N ALA A 136 -11.44 -9.57 35.39
CA ALA A 136 -12.01 -10.78 35.98
C ALA A 136 -11.40 -11.15 37.35
N HIS A 137 -10.25 -10.58 37.70
CA HIS A 137 -9.55 -10.83 38.98
C HIS A 137 -9.82 -9.73 40.04
N LEU A 138 -10.68 -8.76 39.71
CA LEU A 138 -11.08 -7.65 40.59
C LEU A 138 -12.56 -7.70 41.00
N VAL A 139 -13.24 -8.85 40.81
CA VAL A 139 -14.62 -9.12 41.25
C VAL A 139 -14.65 -10.26 42.25
#